data_AF-A0A258JZ74-F1
#
_entry.id   AF-A0A258JZ74-F1
#
_cell.length_a   1.000
_cell.length_b   1.000
_cell.length_c   1.000
_cell.angle_alpha   90.00
_cell.angle_beta   90.00
_cell.angle_gamma   90.00
#
_symmetry.space_group_name_H-M   'P 1'
#
loop_
_entity.id
_entity.type
_entity.pdbx_description
1 polymer ?
#
loop_
_entity_poly.entity_id
_entity_poly.type
_entity_poly.pdbx_seq_one_letter_code
_entity_poly.pdbx_strand_id
1 'polypeptide(L)' 'MSALLHIRTELFKISQAEMARIAETTQATVSRWENGRSSPDLTHLERIRAAAQERGVKLKDAIFFASPRAGAREEGAA' A
#
# COMPACT_ATOMS: atom_id res chain seq x y z
N MET A 1 -0.16 10.88 -0.91
CA MET A 1 -0.89 9.66 -1.31
C MET A 1 -0.02 8.46 -0.94
N SER A 2 -0.51 7.49 -0.16
CA SER A 2 0.29 6.31 0.20
C SER A 2 0.35 5.29 -0.94
N ALA A 3 1.41 4.50 -0.98
CA ALA A 3 1.57 3.41 -1.93
C ALA A 3 0.37 2.45 -1.94
N LEU A 4 -0.08 2.04 -0.76
CA LEU A 4 -1.20 1.11 -0.63
C LEU A 4 -2.53 1.70 -1.11
N LEU A 5 -2.76 2.99 -0.90
CA LEU A 5 -3.94 3.66 -1.44
C LEU A 5 -3.93 3.61 -2.98
N HIS A 6 -2.78 3.90 -3.60
CA HIS A 6 -2.63 3.83 -5.06
C HIS A 6 -2.82 2.40 -5.59
N ILE A 7 -2.24 1.39 -4.91
CA ILE A 7 -2.45 -0.01 -5.27
C ILE A 7 -3.94 -0.37 -5.20
N ARG A 8 -4.63 0.08 -4.14
CA ARG A 8 -6.04 -0.22 -3.96
C ARG A 8 -6.93 0.45 -5.01
N THR A 9 -6.76 1.75 -5.26
CA THR A 9 -7.67 2.52 -6.10
C THR A 9 -7.35 2.41 -7.58
N GLU A 10 -6.06 2.42 -7.95
CA GLU A 10 -5.66 2.48 -9.36
C GLU A 10 -5.37 1.10 -9.94
N LEU A 11 -4.69 0.25 -9.17
CA LEU A 11 -4.26 -1.06 -9.67
C LEU A 11 -5.34 -2.12 -9.47
N PHE A 12 -5.90 -2.21 -8.26
CA PHE A 12 -6.86 -3.26 -7.91
C PHE A 12 -8.31 -2.83 -8.11
N LYS A 13 -8.59 -1.51 -7.99
CA LYS A 13 -9.93 -0.91 -8.07
C LYS A 13 -10.93 -1.56 -7.11
N ILE A 14 -10.51 -1.74 -5.86
CA ILE A 14 -11.30 -2.40 -4.81
C ILE A 14 -11.54 -1.50 -3.58
N SER A 15 -12.49 -1.89 -2.75
CA SER A 15 -12.73 -1.29 -1.43
C SER A 15 -11.62 -1.65 -0.43
N GLN A 16 -11.51 -0.87 0.66
CA GLN A 16 -10.58 -1.18 1.75
C GLN A 16 -10.88 -2.53 2.40
N ALA A 17 -12.16 -2.93 2.46
CA ALA A 17 -12.59 -4.22 3.01
C ALA A 17 -12.17 -5.40 2.11
N GLU A 18 -12.14 -5.23 0.80
CA GLU A 18 -11.61 -6.24 -0.13
C GLU A 18 -10.10 -6.35 -0.03
N MET A 19 -9.38 -5.23 0.06
CA MET A 19 -7.92 -5.26 0.29
C MET A 19 -7.59 -5.92 1.63
N ALA A 20 -8.40 -5.68 2.66
CA ALA A 20 -8.25 -6.31 3.96
C ALA A 20 -8.43 -7.84 3.88
N ARG A 21 -9.42 -8.32 3.11
CA ARG A 21 -9.61 -9.76 2.84
C ARG A 21 -8.41 -10.38 2.14
N ILE A 22 -7.83 -9.70 1.15
CA ILE A 22 -6.63 -10.16 0.44
C ILE A 22 -5.43 -10.26 1.39
N ALA A 23 -5.20 -9.23 2.21
CA ALA A 23 -4.08 -9.20 3.13
C ALA A 23 -4.31 -10.02 4.41
N GLU A 24 -5.50 -10.62 4.58
CA GLU A 24 -5.98 -11.28 5.80
C GLU A 24 -5.83 -10.40 7.05
N THR A 25 -6.33 -9.16 6.95
CA THR A 25 -6.34 -8.18 8.04
C THR A 25 -7.70 -7.50 8.14
N THR A 26 -7.80 -6.43 8.93
CA THR A 26 -9.03 -5.63 9.06
C THR A 26 -9.05 -4.41 8.15
N GLN A 27 -10.24 -3.95 7.77
CA GLN A 27 -10.41 -2.69 7.03
C GLN A 27 -9.83 -1.48 7.80
N ALA A 28 -9.90 -1.50 9.13
CA ALA A 28 -9.29 -0.47 9.97
C ALA A 28 -7.75 -0.49 9.86
N THR A 29 -7.12 -1.66 9.78
CA THR A 29 -5.68 -1.80 9.54
C THR A 29 -5.29 -1.22 8.18
N VAL A 30 -6.02 -1.54 7.12
CA VAL A 30 -5.80 -0.97 5.78
C VAL A 30 -5.93 0.55 5.80
N SER A 31 -6.96 1.09 6.45
CA SER A 31 -7.12 2.53 6.60
C SER A 31 -5.92 3.18 7.30
N ARG A 32 -5.38 2.56 8.36
CA ARG A 32 -4.16 3.06 9.04
C ARG A 32 -2.94 3.03 8.12
N TRP A 33 -2.78 1.98 7.32
CA TRP A 33 -1.70 1.93 6.33
C TRP A 33 -1.83 3.05 5.30
N GLU A 34 -3.05 3.28 4.80
CA GLU A 34 -3.29 4.29 3.78
C GLU A 34 -3.01 5.71 4.28
N ASN A 35 -3.21 5.95 5.57
CA ASN A 35 -2.96 7.21 6.26
C ASN A 35 -1.56 7.30 6.91
N GLY A 36 -0.69 6.31 6.70
CA GLY A 36 0.68 6.30 7.23
C GLY A 36 0.77 6.17 8.76
N ARG A 37 -0.29 5.68 9.41
CA ARG A 37 -0.35 5.45 10.87
C ARG A 37 0.29 4.13 11.29
N SER A 38 0.37 3.18 10.36
CA SER A 38 1.08 1.91 10.50
C SER A 38 1.58 1.45 9.14
N SER A 39 2.40 0.41 9.11
CA SER A 39 2.88 -0.21 7.87
C SER A 39 2.43 -1.69 7.82
N PRO A 40 2.20 -2.25 6.63
CA PRO A 40 2.08 -3.70 6.46
C PRO A 40 3.42 -4.37 6.82
N ASP A 41 3.36 -5.61 7.29
CA ASP A 41 4.54 -6.49 7.39
C ASP A 41 4.77 -7.24 6.07
N LEU A 42 5.81 -8.08 6.04
CA LEU A 42 6.18 -8.88 4.88
C LEU A 42 5.04 -9.82 4.43
N THR A 43 4.36 -10.49 5.35
CA THR A 43 3.27 -11.42 5.05
C THR A 43 2.10 -10.72 4.37
N HIS A 44 1.74 -9.52 4.83
CA HIS A 44 0.69 -8.72 4.18
C HIS A 44 1.11 -8.30 2.76
N LEU A 45 2.38 -7.92 2.56
CA LEU A 45 2.91 -7.54 1.24
C LEU A 45 2.93 -8.73 0.27
N GLU A 46 3.33 -9.91 0.73
CA GLU A 46 3.34 -11.16 -0.06
C GLU A 46 1.94 -11.53 -0.53
N ARG A 47 0.94 -11.44 0.35
CA ARG A 47 -0.47 -11.68 -0.01
C ARG A 47 -0.98 -10.70 -1.06
N ILE A 48 -0.68 -9.42 -0.90
CA ILE A 48 -1.06 -8.39 -1.89
C ILE A 48 -0.36 -8.66 -3.23
N ARG A 49 0.91 -9.07 -3.21
CA ARG A 49 1.68 -9.42 -4.40
C ARG A 49 1.12 -10.65 -5.12
N ALA A 50 0.78 -11.71 -4.38
CA ALA A 50 0.14 -12.91 -4.93
C ALA A 50 -1.19 -12.56 -5.59
N ALA A 51 -2.04 -11.78 -4.93
CA ALA A 51 -3.31 -11.32 -5.51
C ALA A 51 -3.11 -10.46 -6.77
N ALA A 52 -2.03 -9.67 -6.85
CA ALA A 52 -1.71 -8.93 -8.06
C ALA A 52 -1.37 -9.87 -9.22
N GLN A 53 -0.57 -10.92 -8.96
CA GLN A 53 -0.19 -11.92 -9.95
C GLN A 53 -1.41 -12.70 -10.47
N GLU A 54 -2.29 -13.15 -9.56
CA GLU A 54 -3.54 -13.85 -9.91
C GLU A 54 -4.46 -13.00 -10.78
N ARG A 55 -4.49 -11.69 -10.55
CA ARG A 55 -5.30 -10.73 -11.32
C ARG A 55 -4.63 -10.26 -12.62
N GLY A 56 -3.39 -10.67 -12.89
CA GLY A 56 -2.61 -10.16 -14.03
C GLY A 56 -2.22 -8.69 -13.91
N VAL A 57 -2.22 -8.13 -12.70
CA VAL A 57 -1.89 -6.73 -12.44
C VAL A 57 -0.38 -6.59 -12.26
N LYS A 58 0.24 -5.69 -13.03
CA LYS A 58 1.67 -5.40 -12.95
C LYS A 58 1.98 -4.55 -11.72
N LEU A 59 2.03 -5.19 -10.55
CA LEU A 59 2.50 -4.56 -9.32
C LEU A 59 4.04 -4.66 -9.25
N LYS A 60 4.73 -3.52 -9.34
CA LYS A 60 6.18 -3.45 -9.11
C LYS A 60 6.44 -3.27 -7.61
N ASP A 61 7.39 -4.02 -7.05
CA ASP A 61 7.70 -3.95 -5.62
C ASP A 61 8.13 -2.53 -5.18
N ALA A 62 8.75 -1.76 -6.09
CA ALA A 62 9.10 -0.35 -5.89
C ALA A 62 7.91 0.53 -5.50
N ILE A 63 6.68 0.16 -5.87
CA ILE A 63 5.47 0.92 -5.51
C ILE A 63 5.26 0.88 -3.99
N PHE A 64 5.55 -0.23 -3.31
CA PHE A 64 5.39 -0.33 -1.85
C PHE A 64 6.33 0.60 -1.07
N PHE A 65 7.50 0.87 -1.64
CA PHE A 65 8.53 1.71 -1.03
C PHE A 65 8.48 3.17 -1.53
N ALA A 66 7.55 3.50 -2.44
CA ALA A 66 7.33 4.85 -2.89
C ALA A 66 6.74 5.68 -1.74
N SER A 67 7.61 6.28 -0.95
CA SER A 67 7.23 7.19 0.12
C SER A 67 6.68 8.48 -0.51
N PRO A 68 5.52 9.00 -0.07
CA PRO A 68 5.07 10.33 -0.47
C PRO A 68 5.98 11.47 0.03
N ARG A 69 7.09 11.15 0.72
CA ARG A 69 7.99 12.11 1.36
C ARG A 69 9.37 12.24 0.70
N ALA A 70 9.55 11.76 -0.52
CA ALA A 70 10.78 12.04 -1.29
C ALA A 70 10.86 13.49 -1.85
N GLY A 71 10.02 14.42 -1.35
CA GLY A 71 10.02 15.83 -1.76
C GLY A 71 9.85 16.83 -0.60
N ALA A 72 10.14 16.44 0.65
CA ALA A 72 10.01 17.35 1.81
C ALA A 72 11.15 17.19 2.83
N ARG A 73 12.39 17.14 2.33
CA ARG A 73 13.61 17.48 3.09
C ARG A 73 14.56 18.26 2.20
N GLU A 74 14.18 19.49 1.89
CA GLU A 74 15.16 20.56 1.72
C GLU A 74 14.81 21.67 2.71
N GLU A 75 15.86 22.23 3.28
CA GLU A 75 15.97 23.48 4.04
C GLU A 75 15.64 23.47 5.54
N GLY A 76 16.69 23.77 6.33
CA GLY A 76 16.57 24.07 7.75
C GLY A 76 17.73 23.61 8.64
N ALA A 77 18.98 23.72 8.19
CA ALA A 77 20.13 23.79 9.09
C ALA A 77 20.85 25.11 8.82
N ALA A 78 20.50 26.12 9.62
CA ALA A 78 21.26 27.35 9.81
C ALA A 78 22.07 27.21 11.10
#